data_AF-A0A7C3FVG6-F1
#
_entry.id   AF-A0A7C3FVG6-F1
#
_cell.length_a   1.000
_cell.length_b   1.000
_cell.length_c   1.000
_cell.angle_alpha   90.00
_cell.angle_beta   90.00
_cell.angle_gamma   90.00
#
_symmetry.space_group_name_H-M   'P 1'
#
loop_
_entity.id
_entity.type
_entity.pdbx_description
1 polymer ?
#
loop_
_entity_poly.entity_id
_entity_poly.type
_entity_poly.pdbx_seq_one_letter_code
_entity_poly.pdbx_strand_id
1 'polypeptide(L)'
;MFRDSLYLFFPRRCDTNKEYLDRCVIADRLSKFCKIAKITPISPHQLRHYFATHTLSNGADVKAVSEMLGHADVGITLRVYHHVNARAIREMHRECSPISAI
;
A
#
# COMPACT_ATOMS: atom_id res chain seq x y z
N MET A 1 -33.79 -7.62 -4.10
CA MET A 1 -33.35 -7.81 -5.49
C MET A 1 -32.22 -6.81 -5.73
N PHE A 2 -30.97 -7.16 -5.37
CA PHE A 2 -29.79 -6.28 -5.45
C PHE A 2 -28.72 -7.03 -6.24
N ARG A 3 -28.90 -7.18 -7.55
CA ARG A 3 -28.05 -8.05 -8.37
C ARG A 3 -27.46 -7.42 -9.63
N ASP A 4 -27.73 -6.14 -9.90
CA ASP A 4 -27.33 -5.51 -11.17
C ASP A 4 -26.32 -4.37 -10.98
N SER A 5 -25.41 -4.47 -10.00
CA SER A 5 -24.26 -3.56 -9.92
C SER A 5 -22.97 -4.34 -10.10
N LEU A 6 -22.18 -3.93 -11.09
CA LEU A 6 -20.86 -4.51 -11.40
C LEU A 6 -19.81 -4.18 -10.32
N TYR A 7 -20.10 -3.22 -9.44
CA TYR A 7 -19.17 -2.69 -8.45
C TYR A 7 -19.32 -3.36 -7.08
N LEU A 8 -18.21 -3.80 -6.50
CA LEU A 8 -18.17 -4.32 -5.12
C LEU A 8 -18.56 -3.24 -4.09
N PHE A 9 -18.17 -1.98 -4.34
CA PHE A 9 -18.48 -0.84 -3.48
C PHE A 9 -19.53 0.06 -4.13
N PHE A 10 -20.76 -0.06 -3.65
CA PHE A 10 -21.89 0.75 -4.10
C PHE A 10 -22.40 1.67 -2.97
N PRO A 11 -23.01 2.82 -3.30
CA PRO A 11 -23.64 3.68 -2.31
C PRO A 11 -24.84 2.99 -1.63
N ARG A 12 -25.02 3.24 -0.33
CA ARG A 12 -26.10 2.63 0.47
C ARG A 12 -27.49 3.22 0.16
N ARG A 13 -27.55 4.31 -0.61
CA ARG A 13 -28.76 5.03 -1.00
C ARG A 13 -28.82 5.16 -2.52
N CYS A 14 -30.01 4.93 -3.05
CA CYS A 14 -30.43 5.19 -4.43
C CYS A 14 -30.64 6.69 -4.76
N ASP A 15 -30.27 7.62 -3.87
CA ASP A 15 -30.49 9.07 -4.04
C ASP A 15 -29.67 9.70 -5.19
N THR A 16 -28.56 9.05 -5.56
CA THR A 16 -27.73 9.46 -6.68
C THR A 16 -27.79 8.36 -7.72
N ASN A 17 -28.06 8.72 -8.98
CA ASN A 17 -28.05 7.85 -10.16
C ASN A 17 -26.63 7.32 -10.52
N LYS A 18 -25.78 7.11 -9.50
CA LYS A 18 -24.40 6.68 -9.61
C LYS A 18 -24.29 5.24 -9.12
N GLU A 19 -23.79 4.38 -9.98
CA GLU A 19 -23.57 2.96 -9.70
C GLU A 19 -22.29 2.70 -8.89
N TYR A 20 -21.42 3.70 -8.73
CA TYR A 20 -20.12 3.59 -8.07
C TYR A 20 -19.94 4.61 -6.93
N LEU A 21 -19.02 4.29 -6.02
CA LEU A 21 -18.66 5.15 -4.90
C LEU A 21 -17.56 6.16 -5.28
N ASP A 22 -17.84 7.45 -5.16
CA ASP A 22 -16.86 8.51 -5.41
C ASP A 22 -15.70 8.48 -4.39
N ARG A 23 -14.49 8.85 -4.84
CA ARG A 23 -13.27 8.93 -4.01
C ARG A 23 -13.47 9.80 -2.78
N CYS A 24 -14.15 10.94 -2.91
CA CYS A 24 -14.42 11.85 -1.79
C CYS A 24 -15.29 11.19 -0.72
N VAL A 25 -16.24 10.34 -1.12
CA VAL A 25 -17.10 9.60 -0.19
C VAL A 25 -16.31 8.55 0.57
N ILE A 26 -15.33 7.90 -0.08
CA ILE A 26 -14.41 6.98 0.59
C ILE A 26 -13.57 7.72 1.64
N ALA A 27 -13.02 8.88 1.29
CA ALA A 27 -12.23 9.68 2.23
C ALA A 27 -13.07 10.18 3.42
N ASP A 28 -14.29 10.65 3.19
CA ASP A 28 -15.21 11.07 4.25
C ASP A 28 -15.61 9.91 5.17
N ARG A 29 -15.93 8.74 4.59
CA ARG A 29 -16.21 7.53 5.37
C ARG A 29 -15.01 7.10 6.22
N LEU A 30 -13.80 7.15 5.66
CA LEU A 30 -12.57 6.84 6.40
C LEU A 30 -12.40 7.79 7.59
N SER A 31 -12.60 9.10 7.39
CA SER A 31 -12.56 10.09 8.47
C SER A 31 -13.58 9.78 9.58
N LYS A 32 -14.79 9.35 9.23
CA LYS A 32 -15.81 8.91 10.20
C LYS A 32 -15.36 7.70 11.00
N PHE A 33 -14.75 6.69 10.35
CA PHE A 33 -14.20 5.54 11.06
C PHE A 33 -13.04 5.92 12.00
N CYS A 34 -12.17 6.85 11.59
CA CYS A 34 -11.10 7.36 12.45
C CYS A 34 -11.64 8.01 13.72
N LYS A 35 -12.74 8.79 13.60
CA LYS A 35 -13.40 9.41 14.76
C LYS A 35 -13.97 8.36 15.73
N ILE A 36 -14.59 7.31 15.20
CA ILE A 36 -15.11 6.20 16.03
C ILE A 36 -13.96 5.47 16.74
N ALA A 37 -12.85 5.23 16.03
CA ALA A 37 -11.66 4.58 16.56
C ALA A 37 -10.78 5.48 17.45
N LYS A 38 -11.14 6.77 17.62
CA LYS A 38 -10.37 7.79 18.38
C LYS A 38 -8.92 7.94 17.91
N ILE A 39 -8.68 7.78 16.62
CA ILE A 39 -7.37 7.99 15.99
C ILE A 39 -7.37 9.30 15.19
N THR A 40 -6.17 9.81 14.92
CA THR A 40 -6.01 10.95 14.00
C THR A 40 -6.58 10.58 12.61
N PRO A 41 -7.20 11.52 11.91
CA PRO A 41 -7.76 11.26 10.59
C PRO A 41 -6.64 10.86 9.63
N ILE A 42 -6.76 9.66 9.07
CA ILE A 42 -5.84 9.14 8.07
C ILE A 42 -6.46 9.22 6.67
N SER A 43 -5.61 9.47 5.68
CA SER A 43 -5.97 9.42 4.27
C SER A 43 -5.73 8.01 3.69
N PRO A 44 -6.40 7.65 2.58
CA PRO A 44 -6.15 6.37 1.89
C PRO A 44 -4.67 6.18 1.47
N HIS A 45 -3.96 7.26 1.15
CA HIS A 45 -2.54 7.20 0.81
C HIS A 45 -1.67 6.87 2.04
N GLN A 46 -1.94 7.47 3.19
CA GLN A 46 -1.25 7.12 4.44
C GLN A 46 -1.51 5.67 4.86
N LEU A 47 -2.72 5.15 4.66
CA LEU A 47 -3.05 3.76 4.93
C LEU A 47 -2.25 2.81 4.02
N ARG A 48 -2.16 3.13 2.72
CA ARG A 48 -1.33 2.38 1.77
C ARG A 48 0.14 2.39 2.16
N HIS A 49 0.65 3.55 2.58
CA HIS A 49 2.03 3.68 3.00
C HIS A 49 2.33 2.88 4.26
N TYR A 50 1.44 2.94 5.26
CA TYR A 50 1.54 2.15 6.49
C TYR A 50 1.56 0.65 6.18
N PHE A 51 0.69 0.18 5.29
CA PHE A 51 0.69 -1.21 4.87
C PHE A 51 2.03 -1.61 4.23
N ALA A 52 2.54 -0.80 3.28
CA ALA A 52 3.83 -1.06 2.65
C ALA A 52 4.94 -1.14 3.70
N THR A 53 5.13 -0.09 4.51
CA THR A 53 6.22 -0.06 5.49
C THR A 53 6.10 -1.14 6.54
N HIS A 54 4.89 -1.39 7.08
CA HIS A 54 4.67 -2.42 8.09
C HIS A 54 4.98 -3.83 7.56
N THR A 55 4.53 -4.16 6.35
CA THR A 55 4.80 -5.46 5.74
C THR A 55 6.29 -5.64 5.43
N LEU A 56 6.99 -4.58 5.03
CA LEU A 56 8.44 -4.62 4.81
C LEU A 56 9.24 -4.72 6.09
N SER A 57 8.82 -4.03 7.14
CA SER A 57 9.45 -4.15 8.47
C SER A 57 9.33 -5.56 9.04
N ASN A 58 8.29 -6.30 8.67
CA ASN A 58 8.10 -7.71 9.06
C ASN A 58 8.92 -8.70 8.19
N GLY A 59 9.79 -8.21 7.29
CA GLY A 59 10.67 -9.05 6.47
C GLY A 59 9.99 -9.65 5.24
N ALA A 60 8.85 -9.11 4.81
CA ALA A 60 8.22 -9.55 3.56
C ALA A 60 9.06 -9.14 2.34
N ASP A 61 9.03 -9.99 1.31
CA ASP A 61 9.68 -9.68 0.04
C ASP A 61 9.03 -8.45 -0.60
N VAL A 62 9.79 -7.38 -0.74
CA VAL A 62 10.22 -7.09 -2.11
C VAL A 62 9.17 -6.79 -3.14
N LYS A 63 9.39 -7.61 -4.15
CA LYS A 63 8.68 -7.75 -5.38
C LYS A 63 7.26 -8.21 -5.09
N ALA A 64 7.07 -9.12 -4.13
CA ALA A 64 5.74 -9.57 -3.71
C ALA A 64 4.86 -8.43 -3.16
N VAL A 65 5.40 -7.56 -2.29
CA VAL A 65 4.65 -6.40 -1.76
C VAL A 65 4.37 -5.37 -2.87
N SER A 66 5.32 -5.17 -3.79
CA SER A 66 5.16 -4.28 -4.93
C SER A 66 4.09 -4.77 -5.93
N GLU A 67 4.02 -6.08 -6.18
CA GLU A 67 3.00 -6.70 -7.03
C GLU A 67 1.62 -6.57 -6.37
N MET A 68 1.54 -6.78 -5.06
CA MET A 68 0.30 -6.73 -4.29
C MET A 68 -0.29 -5.31 -4.16
N LEU A 69 0.56 -4.27 -4.12
CA LEU A 69 0.14 -2.87 -4.14
C LEU A 69 -0.14 -2.34 -5.55
N GLY A 70 0.34 -3.03 -6.58
CA GLY A 70 0.34 -2.60 -7.97
C GLY A 70 1.33 -1.46 -8.25
N HIS A 71 1.69 -1.28 -9.53
CA HIS A 71 2.66 -0.29 -10.01
C HIS A 71 2.27 1.20 -9.79
N ALA A 72 1.16 1.49 -9.10
CA ALA A 72 0.62 2.85 -8.98
C ALA A 72 1.35 3.75 -7.97
N ASP A 73 2.25 3.20 -7.13
CA ASP A 73 3.00 3.97 -6.13
C ASP A 73 4.45 3.48 -6.00
N VAL A 74 5.13 3.36 -7.15
CA VAL A 74 6.55 2.99 -7.22
C VAL A 74 7.44 4.03 -6.54
N GLY A 75 7.00 5.29 -6.41
CA GLY A 75 7.81 6.40 -5.90
C GLY A 75 8.29 6.27 -4.45
N ILE A 76 7.43 5.76 -3.55
CA ILE A 76 7.80 5.59 -2.13
C ILE A 76 8.53 4.27 -1.91
N THR A 77 8.04 3.21 -2.56
CA THR A 77 8.56 1.85 -2.52
C THR A 77 10.01 1.79 -3.06
N LEU A 78 10.29 2.44 -4.19
CA LEU A 78 11.62 2.47 -4.82
C LEU A 78 12.68 3.17 -3.94
N ARG A 79 12.31 4.25 -3.23
CA ARG A 79 13.24 4.99 -2.36
C ARG A 79 13.65 4.19 -1.13
N VAL A 80 12.71 3.47 -0.51
CA VAL A 80 12.99 2.59 0.63
C VAL A 80 13.82 1.37 0.18
N TYR A 81 13.51 0.79 -0.99
CA TYR A 81 14.23 -0.37 -1.51
C TYR A 81 15.64 -0.11 -1.99
N HIS A 82 15.88 1.03 -2.61
CA HIS A 82 17.21 1.38 -3.07
C HIS A 82 18.22 1.33 -1.92
N HIS A 83 17.81 1.73 -0.71
CA HIS A 83 18.71 1.71 0.44
C HIS A 83 18.90 0.30 1.05
N VAL A 84 17.82 -0.49 1.16
CA VAL A 84 17.88 -1.83 1.78
C VAL A 84 18.62 -2.83 0.87
N ASN A 85 18.35 -2.80 -0.43
CA ASN A 85 19.00 -3.72 -1.38
C ASN A 85 20.49 -3.40 -1.55
N ALA A 86 20.89 -2.12 -1.49
CA ALA A 86 22.29 -1.74 -1.57
C ALA A 86 23.14 -2.29 -0.41
N ARG A 87 22.55 -2.47 0.78
CA ARG A 87 23.26 -3.07 1.92
C ARG A 87 23.42 -4.58 1.75
N ALA A 88 22.33 -5.29 1.42
CA ALA A 88 22.35 -6.73 1.21
C ALA A 88 23.26 -7.14 0.04
N ILE A 89 23.21 -6.39 -1.07
CA ILE A 89 24.10 -6.61 -2.22
C ILE A 89 25.57 -6.38 -1.84
N ARG A 90 25.89 -5.36 -1.03
CA ARG A 90 27.27 -5.12 -0.56
C ARG A 90 27.77 -6.18 0.44
N GLU A 91 26.89 -6.74 1.26
CA GLU A 91 27.22 -7.84 2.17
C GLU A 91 27.46 -9.12 1.38
N MET A 92 26.55 -9.52 0.48
CA MET A 92 26.75 -10.65 -0.42
C MET A 92 27.96 -10.49 -1.35
N HIS A 93 28.17 -9.31 -1.90
CA HIS A 93 29.36 -9.05 -2.72
C HIS A 93 30.64 -9.14 -1.89
N ARG A 94 30.62 -8.82 -0.59
CA ARG A 94 31.79 -9.03 0.29
C ARG A 94 32.04 -10.50 0.57
N GLU A 95 30.99 -11.30 0.75
CA GLU A 95 31.11 -12.73 1.06
C GLU A 95 31.44 -13.60 -0.16
N CYS A 96 30.97 -13.23 -1.34
CA CYS A 96 31.21 -13.97 -2.59
C CYS A 96 32.14 -13.24 -3.58
N SER A 97 32.85 -12.19 -3.16
CA SER A 97 33.82 -11.55 -4.04
C SER A 97 34.96 -12.54 -4.33
N PRO A 98 35.21 -12.88 -5.61
CA PRO A 98 36.32 -13.75 -5.99
C PRO A 98 37.70 -13.12 -5.69
N ILE A 99 37.75 -11.84 -5.32
CA ILE A 99 38.99 -11.09 -5.03
C ILE A 99 39.28 -11.02 -3.53
N SER A 100 38.33 -11.34 -2.63
CA SER A 100 38.61 -11.28 -1.18
C SER A 100 39.34 -12.52 -0.63
N ALA A 101 39.64 -13.51 -1.48
CA ALA A 101 40.32 -14.75 -1.14
C ALA A 101 41.81 -14.76 -1.57
N ILE A 102 42.39 -13.59 -1.89
CA ILE A 102 43.81 -13.39 -2.20
C ILE A 102 44.35 -12.33 -1.26
#